data_AF-A0A1X7SHJ5-F1
#
_entry.id   AF-A0A1X7SHJ5-F1
#
_cell.length_a   1.000
_cell.length_b   1.000
_cell.length_c   1.000
_cell.angle_alpha   90.00
_cell.angle_beta   90.00
_cell.angle_gamma   90.00
#
_symmetry.space_group_name_H-M   'P 1'
#
loop_
_entity.id
_entity.type
_entity.pdbx_description
1 polymer ?
#
loop_
_entity_poly.entity_id
_entity_poly.type
_entity_poly.pdbx_seq_one_letter_code
_entity_poly.pdbx_strand_id
1 'polypeptide(L)'
;MATKTSSCSSSLSLFSSPLTIDQLIDILNLLKRCGFPQTKWHELGLTLGLHKNTLDAMEVTLRGDVSRCLLESLSQWLSRADNVDSKGGATIDSLSDTLKSMNENAAADKLDQEKRKAKAIDIFNTHHPLLSQSLSDPVSVAIMLQREGVITGQVLASVESASPSVPNQREVLLGAIIVAIES
;
A
#
# COMPACT_ATOMS: atom_id res chain seq x y z
N MET A 1 -27.14 -6.90 2.11
CA MET A 1 -26.03 -7.07 3.06
C MET A 1 -24.84 -6.33 2.46
N ALA A 2 -24.45 -5.21 3.06
CA ALA A 2 -23.53 -4.24 2.45
C ALA A 2 -22.10 -4.81 2.43
N THR A 3 -21.58 -5.09 1.24
CA THR A 3 -20.18 -5.45 1.05
C THR A 3 -19.32 -4.21 1.25
N LYS A 4 -18.53 -4.21 2.33
CA LYS A 4 -17.38 -3.33 2.55
C LYS A 4 -16.32 -3.62 1.47
N THR A 5 -16.51 -3.13 0.26
CA THR A 5 -15.48 -3.12 -0.79
C THR A 5 -14.75 -1.77 -0.88
N SER A 6 -15.22 -0.77 -0.13
CA SER A 6 -14.72 0.60 -0.20
C SER A 6 -13.28 0.78 0.28
N SER A 7 -12.76 -0.04 1.19
CA SER A 7 -11.37 0.12 1.69
C SER A 7 -10.31 -0.45 0.75
N CYS A 8 -10.67 -1.41 -0.10
CA CYS A 8 -9.75 -2.08 -1.02
C CYS A 8 -9.37 -1.18 -2.19
N SER A 9 -10.35 -0.45 -2.76
CA SER A 9 -10.13 0.41 -3.92
C SER A 9 -9.23 1.62 -3.64
N SER A 10 -9.28 2.19 -2.43
CA SER A 10 -8.45 3.34 -2.05
C SER A 10 -6.96 2.97 -1.94
N SER A 11 -6.66 1.75 -1.49
CA SER A 11 -5.27 1.28 -1.32
C SER A 11 -4.60 0.96 -2.66
N LEU A 12 -5.38 0.57 -3.68
CA LEU A 12 -4.87 0.21 -5.00
C LEU A 12 -4.48 1.43 -5.85
N SER A 13 -5.25 2.52 -5.75
CA SER A 13 -4.93 3.76 -6.48
C SER A 13 -3.60 4.39 -6.02
N LEU A 14 -3.24 4.19 -4.74
CA LEU A 14 -2.02 4.72 -4.12
C LEU A 14 -0.73 4.20 -4.79
N PHE A 15 -0.75 3.01 -5.39
CA PHE A 15 0.42 2.46 -6.07
C PHE A 15 0.37 2.62 -7.59
N SER A 16 -0.62 3.36 -8.09
CA SER A 16 -0.73 3.77 -9.49
C SER A 16 0.00 5.08 -9.70
N SER A 17 0.72 5.22 -10.81
CA SER A 17 1.45 6.44 -11.16
C SER A 17 0.74 7.22 -12.26
N PRO A 18 0.75 8.56 -12.22
CA PRO A 18 1.38 9.43 -11.21
C PRO A 18 0.52 9.63 -9.96
N LEU A 19 1.16 9.92 -8.82
CA LEU A 19 0.46 10.30 -7.61
C LEU A 19 -0.12 11.72 -7.74
N THR A 20 -1.28 11.97 -7.12
CA THR A 20 -1.94 13.28 -7.09
C THR A 20 -2.13 13.79 -5.66
N ILE A 21 -2.44 15.08 -5.53
CA ILE A 21 -2.70 15.73 -4.24
C ILE A 21 -3.84 15.05 -3.46
N ASP A 22 -4.79 14.41 -4.15
CA ASP A 22 -5.91 13.70 -3.54
C ASP A 22 -5.45 12.52 -2.66
N GLN A 23 -4.23 12.02 -2.89
CA GLN A 23 -3.64 10.89 -2.17
C GLN A 23 -2.76 11.32 -0.98
N LEU A 24 -2.70 12.62 -0.67
CA LEU A 24 -1.84 13.18 0.38
C LEU A 24 -2.03 12.50 1.73
N ILE A 25 -3.28 12.36 2.17
CA ILE A 25 -3.60 11.75 3.47
C ILE A 25 -3.22 10.28 3.51
N ASP A 26 -3.43 9.56 2.41
CA ASP A 26 -3.11 8.15 2.34
C ASP A 26 -1.60 7.90 2.37
N ILE A 27 -0.81 8.73 1.67
CA ILE A 27 0.66 8.67 1.69
C ILE A 27 1.21 9.02 3.06
N LEU A 28 0.65 10.04 3.72
CA LEU A 28 1.03 10.39 5.09
C LEU A 28 0.79 9.22 6.05
N ASN A 29 -0.38 8.59 5.96
CA ASN A 29 -0.72 7.43 6.78
C ASN A 29 0.16 6.22 6.47
N LEU A 30 0.51 6.02 5.18
CA LEU A 30 1.43 4.99 4.74
C LEU A 30 2.83 5.20 5.34
N LEU A 31 3.39 6.41 5.28
CA LEU A 31 4.69 6.72 5.89
C LEU A 31 4.68 6.49 7.40
N LYS A 32 3.59 6.86 8.10
CA LYS A 32 3.41 6.55 9.52
C LYS A 32 3.38 5.05 9.79
N ARG A 33 2.66 4.28 8.95
CA ARG A 33 2.62 2.81 9.04
C ARG A 33 3.99 2.19 8.76
N CYS A 34 4.77 2.77 7.84
CA CYS A 34 6.14 2.37 7.54
C CYS A 34 7.13 2.71 8.68
N GLY A 35 6.71 3.50 9.69
CA GLY A 35 7.56 3.88 10.81
C GLY A 35 8.54 5.02 10.49
N PHE A 36 8.26 5.80 9.44
CA PHE A 36 9.12 6.93 9.07
C PHE A 36 9.11 8.01 10.17
N PRO A 37 10.28 8.50 10.62
CA PRO A 37 10.37 9.54 11.64
C PRO A 37 9.98 10.92 11.07
N GLN A 38 8.85 11.46 11.50
CA GLN A 38 8.34 12.75 11.01
C GLN A 38 9.32 13.92 11.25
N THR A 39 10.21 13.81 12.24
CA THR A 39 11.25 14.82 12.51
C THR A 39 12.23 15.00 11.36
N LYS A 40 12.35 14.01 10.46
CA LYS A 40 13.20 14.07 9.25
C LYS A 40 12.49 14.69 8.03
N TRP A 41 11.36 15.36 8.22
CA TRP A 41 10.59 15.97 7.12
C TRP A 41 11.42 16.93 6.25
N HIS A 42 12.34 17.70 6.84
CA HIS A 42 13.15 18.68 6.12
C HIS A 42 14.14 17.99 5.16
N GLU A 43 14.87 16.99 5.67
CA GLU A 43 15.77 16.14 4.88
C GLU A 43 15.00 15.38 3.79
N LEU A 44 13.80 14.88 4.11
CA LEU A 44 12.92 14.20 3.15
C LEU A 44 12.53 15.15 2.02
N GLY A 45 12.04 16.35 2.35
CA GLY A 45 11.65 17.35 1.36
C GLY A 45 12.78 17.72 0.39
N LEU A 46 14.00 17.94 0.93
CA LEU A 46 15.17 18.24 0.11
C LEU A 46 15.50 17.10 -0.87
N THR A 47 15.45 15.86 -0.39
CA THR A 47 15.80 14.69 -1.19
C THR A 47 14.75 14.39 -2.25
N LEU A 48 13.47 14.66 -1.95
CA LEU A 48 12.35 14.62 -2.90
C LEU A 48 12.42 15.72 -3.97
N GLY A 49 13.31 16.71 -3.83
CA GLY A 49 13.53 17.77 -4.82
C GLY A 49 12.91 19.12 -4.48
N LEU A 50 12.38 19.30 -3.27
CA LEU A 50 11.96 20.62 -2.79
C LEU A 50 13.18 21.50 -2.50
N HIS A 51 13.07 22.79 -2.81
CA HIS A 51 14.15 23.72 -2.54
C HIS A 51 14.21 24.06 -1.04
N LYS A 52 15.42 24.35 -0.57
CA LYS A 52 15.66 24.71 0.84
C LYS A 52 14.86 25.95 1.27
N ASN A 53 14.77 26.97 0.41
CA ASN A 53 13.99 28.17 0.69
C ASN A 53 12.49 27.85 0.89
N THR A 54 11.92 26.91 0.12
CA THR A 54 10.54 26.44 0.28
C THR A 54 10.34 25.83 1.67
N LEU A 55 11.24 24.92 2.07
CA LEU A 55 11.16 24.24 3.37
C LEU A 55 11.41 25.19 4.56
N ASP A 56 12.40 26.06 4.47
CA ASP A 56 12.72 27.03 5.51
C ASP A 56 11.55 28.03 5.71
N ALA A 57 10.89 28.45 4.63
CA ALA A 57 9.69 29.29 4.71
C ALA A 57 8.52 28.58 5.40
N MET A 58 8.35 27.28 5.14
CA MET A 58 7.36 26.45 5.81
C MET A 58 7.66 26.29 7.30
N GLU A 59 8.91 26.05 7.67
CA GLU A 59 9.33 25.91 9.07
C GLU A 59 9.01 27.15 9.91
N VAL A 60 9.29 28.35 9.36
CA VAL A 60 8.96 29.63 9.99
C VAL A 60 7.44 29.82 10.09
N THR A 61 6.70 29.51 9.02
CA THR A 61 5.23 29.71 8.97
C THR A 61 4.50 28.78 9.93
N LEU A 62 4.94 27.52 10.00
CA LEU A 62 4.32 26.47 10.80
C LEU A 62 4.83 26.41 12.25
N ARG A 63 5.74 27.31 12.63
CA ARG A 63 6.26 27.49 14.00
C ARG A 63 6.76 26.18 14.65
N GLY A 64 7.39 25.31 13.86
CA GLY A 64 7.94 24.04 14.35
C GLY A 64 6.92 22.91 14.56
N ASP A 65 5.70 23.02 14.03
CA ASP A 65 4.77 21.87 13.98
C ASP A 65 5.27 20.84 12.95
N VAL A 66 6.07 19.89 13.44
CA VAL A 66 6.69 18.82 12.65
C VAL A 66 5.67 18.03 11.83
N SER A 67 4.48 17.76 12.38
CA SER A 67 3.46 16.98 11.68
C SER A 67 2.88 17.76 10.50
N ARG A 68 2.65 19.07 10.68
CA ARG A 68 2.21 19.94 9.59
C ARG A 68 3.31 20.18 8.56
N CYS A 69 4.56 20.32 8.99
CA CYS A 69 5.66 20.48 8.04
C CYS A 69 5.80 19.26 7.12
N LEU A 70 5.71 18.04 7.67
CA LEU A 70 5.69 16.83 6.85
C LEU A 70 4.52 16.79 5.87
N LEU A 71 3.31 17.07 6.35
CA LEU A 71 2.10 17.10 5.51
C LEU A 71 2.26 18.08 4.35
N GLU A 72 2.74 19.29 4.63
CA GLU A 72 2.92 20.33 3.62
C GLU A 72 4.07 19.99 2.66
N SER A 73 5.15 19.36 3.13
CA SER A 73 6.23 18.91 2.24
C SER A 73 5.73 17.84 1.27
N LEU A 74 4.90 16.90 1.75
CA LEU A 74 4.26 15.92 0.87
C LEU A 74 3.27 16.58 -0.09
N SER A 75 2.55 17.62 0.34
CA SER A 75 1.65 18.41 -0.52
C SER A 75 2.41 19.07 -1.69
N GLN A 76 3.54 19.71 -1.39
CA GLN A 76 4.41 20.32 -2.41
C GLN A 76 5.02 19.27 -3.34
N TRP A 77 5.45 18.13 -2.80
CA TRP A 77 5.95 17.02 -3.60
C TRP A 77 4.88 16.45 -4.55
N LEU A 78 3.65 16.21 -4.07
CA LEU A 78 2.54 15.74 -4.90
C LEU A 78 2.07 16.77 -5.94
N SER A 79 2.24 18.05 -5.64
CA SER A 79 2.02 19.15 -6.57
C SER A 79 3.14 19.30 -7.60
N ARG A 80 4.19 18.46 -7.52
CA ARG A 80 5.37 18.48 -8.41
C ARG A 80 6.10 19.83 -8.39
N ALA A 81 6.16 20.46 -7.21
CA ALA A 81 6.84 21.74 -7.03
C ALA A 81 8.36 21.62 -7.25
N ASP A 82 9.02 22.75 -7.44
CA ASP A 82 10.48 22.87 -7.48
C ASP A 82 11.14 21.88 -8.46
N ASN A 83 12.05 21.02 -7.97
CA ASN A 83 12.83 20.09 -8.77
C ASN A 83 12.34 18.64 -8.65
N VAL A 84 11.10 18.41 -8.18
CA VAL A 84 10.54 17.06 -7.94
C VAL A 84 10.61 16.18 -9.19
N ASP A 85 10.33 16.74 -10.36
CA ASP A 85 10.38 16.01 -11.63
C ASP A 85 11.79 15.54 -12.00
N SER A 86 12.81 16.31 -11.64
CA SER A 86 14.22 15.93 -11.83
C SER A 86 14.67 14.82 -10.88
N LYS A 87 13.91 14.57 -9.81
CA LYS A 87 14.15 13.54 -8.78
C LYS A 87 13.27 12.29 -8.96
N GLY A 88 12.66 12.11 -10.13
CA GLY A 88 11.81 10.95 -10.44
C GLY A 88 10.31 11.20 -10.26
N GLY A 89 9.90 12.43 -9.93
CA GLY A 89 8.50 12.83 -9.84
C GLY A 89 7.79 12.35 -8.58
N ALA A 90 6.47 12.56 -8.54
CA ALA A 90 5.60 12.12 -7.46
C ALA A 90 5.14 10.66 -7.67
N THR A 91 5.99 9.70 -7.29
CA THR A 91 5.70 8.26 -7.40
C THR A 91 6.11 7.52 -6.12
N ILE A 92 5.53 6.34 -5.87
CA ILE A 92 5.95 5.52 -4.73
C ILE A 92 7.38 4.98 -4.91
N ASP A 93 7.82 4.77 -6.15
CA ASP A 93 9.20 4.38 -6.44
C ASP A 93 10.20 5.47 -6.01
N SER A 94 9.97 6.72 -6.44
CA SER A 94 10.84 7.84 -6.06
C SER A 94 10.82 8.10 -4.55
N LEU A 95 9.68 7.90 -3.89
CA LEU A 95 9.60 7.95 -2.42
C LEU A 95 10.42 6.84 -1.75
N SER A 96 10.31 5.60 -2.23
CA SER A 96 11.10 4.45 -1.72
C SER A 96 12.60 4.67 -1.90
N ASP A 97 13.02 5.10 -3.09
CA ASP A 97 14.43 5.41 -3.39
C ASP A 97 14.95 6.56 -2.52
N THR A 98 14.11 7.56 -2.27
CA THR A 98 14.43 8.66 -1.37
C THR A 98 14.66 8.15 0.07
N LEU A 99 13.76 7.32 0.59
CA LEU A 99 13.91 6.74 1.93
C LEU A 99 15.19 5.90 2.05
N LYS A 100 15.54 5.12 1.03
CA LYS A 100 16.80 4.36 0.97
C LYS A 100 18.02 5.28 1.00
N SER A 101 17.99 6.38 0.24
CA SER A 101 19.10 7.35 0.20
C SER A 101 19.32 8.07 1.54
N MET A 102 18.25 8.25 2.33
CA MET A 102 18.30 8.79 3.70
C MET A 102 18.69 7.74 4.76
N ASN A 103 19.03 6.52 4.35
CA ASN A 103 19.25 5.35 5.22
C ASN A 103 18.03 4.93 6.06
N GLU A 104 16.82 5.34 5.67
CA GLU A 104 15.55 4.89 6.27
C GLU A 104 15.10 3.56 5.65
N ASN A 105 16.02 2.59 5.62
CA ASN A 105 15.86 1.32 4.91
C ASN A 105 14.65 0.52 5.43
N ALA A 106 14.40 0.52 6.75
CA ALA A 106 13.26 -0.17 7.33
C ALA A 106 11.91 0.40 6.84
N ALA A 107 11.81 1.73 6.71
CA ALA A 107 10.63 2.38 6.19
C ALA A 107 10.47 2.14 4.68
N ALA A 108 11.57 2.15 3.93
CA ALA A 108 11.59 1.85 2.50
C ALA A 108 11.19 0.40 2.20
N ASP A 109 11.75 -0.57 2.93
CA ASP A 109 11.46 -2.00 2.75
C ASP A 109 9.98 -2.29 3.04
N LYS A 110 9.43 -1.66 4.08
CA LYS A 110 8.01 -1.76 4.41
C LYS A 110 7.14 -1.09 3.35
N LEU A 111 7.54 0.06 2.82
CA LEU A 111 6.85 0.72 1.70
C LEU A 111 6.82 -0.17 0.44
N ASP A 112 7.96 -0.80 0.11
CA ASP A 112 8.06 -1.75 -1.01
C ASP A 112 7.20 -3.00 -0.78
N GLN A 113 7.09 -3.47 0.47
CA GLN A 113 6.21 -4.57 0.84
C GLN A 113 4.74 -4.21 0.62
N GLU A 114 4.30 -3.06 1.10
CA GLU A 114 2.93 -2.56 0.91
C GLU A 114 2.59 -2.43 -0.59
N LYS A 115 3.54 -1.92 -1.38
CA LYS A 115 3.42 -1.87 -2.84
C LYS A 115 3.26 -3.25 -3.47
N ARG A 116 4.06 -4.23 -3.05
CA ARG A 116 3.97 -5.62 -3.55
C ARG A 116 2.63 -6.25 -3.19
N LYS A 117 2.14 -6.06 -1.97
CA LYS A 117 0.82 -6.52 -1.53
C LYS A 117 -0.29 -5.93 -2.40
N ALA A 118 -0.28 -4.61 -2.62
CA ALA A 118 -1.26 -3.95 -3.46
C ALA A 118 -1.26 -4.49 -4.91
N LYS A 119 -0.07 -4.69 -5.51
CA LYS A 119 0.01 -5.30 -6.85
C LYS A 119 -0.52 -6.73 -6.89
N ALA A 120 -0.24 -7.55 -5.86
CA ALA A 120 -0.76 -8.90 -5.78
C ALA A 120 -2.30 -8.92 -5.67
N ILE A 121 -2.88 -8.02 -4.87
CA ILE A 121 -4.33 -7.84 -4.75
C ILE A 121 -4.94 -7.39 -6.09
N ASP A 122 -4.31 -6.45 -6.80
CA ASP A 122 -4.77 -5.98 -8.11
C ASP A 122 -4.84 -7.11 -9.14
N ILE A 123 -3.77 -7.89 -9.24
CA ILE A 123 -3.71 -9.08 -10.11
C ILE A 123 -4.78 -10.08 -9.71
N PHE A 124 -4.91 -10.37 -8.41
CA PHE A 124 -5.91 -11.31 -7.90
C PHE A 124 -7.33 -10.87 -8.23
N ASN A 125 -7.66 -9.61 -8.00
CA ASN A 125 -8.99 -9.04 -8.30
C ASN A 125 -9.29 -9.05 -9.81
N THR A 126 -8.29 -8.75 -10.64
CA THR A 126 -8.41 -8.79 -12.10
C THR A 126 -8.76 -10.20 -12.59
N HIS A 127 -8.17 -11.23 -11.98
CA HIS A 127 -8.41 -12.63 -12.35
C HIS A 127 -9.50 -13.33 -11.54
N HIS A 128 -10.05 -12.67 -10.51
CA HIS A 128 -11.04 -13.25 -9.61
C HIS A 128 -12.25 -13.89 -10.32
N PRO A 129 -12.87 -13.28 -11.35
CA PRO A 129 -14.01 -13.89 -12.06
C PRO A 129 -13.65 -15.20 -12.77
N LEU A 130 -12.41 -15.32 -13.29
CA LEU A 130 -11.95 -16.53 -13.97
C LEU A 130 -11.65 -17.64 -12.95
N LEU A 131 -11.04 -17.28 -11.82
CA LEU A 131 -10.76 -18.20 -10.73
C LEU A 131 -12.06 -18.75 -10.12
N SER A 132 -13.05 -17.87 -9.87
CA SER A 132 -14.34 -18.26 -9.30
C SER A 132 -15.16 -19.18 -10.21
N GLN A 133 -14.90 -19.18 -11.52
CA GLN A 133 -15.55 -20.08 -12.47
C GLN A 133 -14.77 -21.39 -12.67
N SER A 134 -13.44 -21.34 -12.63
CA SER A 134 -12.56 -22.46 -13.04
C SER A 134 -12.14 -23.39 -11.89
N LEU A 135 -12.30 -22.99 -10.62
CA LEU A 135 -11.88 -23.78 -9.45
C LEU A 135 -12.78 -25.01 -9.19
N SER A 136 -12.57 -26.11 -9.91
CA SER A 136 -13.42 -27.31 -9.79
C SER A 136 -13.33 -28.04 -8.45
N ASP A 137 -12.21 -27.96 -7.75
CA ASP A 137 -11.99 -28.60 -6.45
C ASP A 137 -11.35 -27.62 -5.43
N PRO A 138 -12.15 -26.75 -4.79
CA PRO A 138 -11.66 -25.76 -3.86
C PRO A 138 -11.06 -26.36 -2.57
N VAL A 139 -11.51 -27.55 -2.14
CA VAL A 139 -10.98 -28.19 -0.91
C VAL A 139 -9.56 -28.68 -1.13
N SER A 140 -9.28 -29.36 -2.25
CA SER A 140 -7.90 -29.80 -2.56
C SER A 140 -6.93 -28.63 -2.71
N VAL A 141 -7.37 -27.53 -3.32
CA VAL A 141 -6.56 -26.30 -3.43
C VAL A 141 -6.31 -25.69 -2.05
N ALA A 142 -7.32 -25.66 -1.17
CA ALA A 142 -7.15 -25.19 0.21
C ALA A 142 -6.13 -26.04 0.98
N ILE A 143 -6.15 -27.36 0.85
CA ILE A 143 -5.16 -28.26 1.47
C ILE A 143 -3.75 -27.94 0.97
N MET A 144 -3.58 -27.72 -0.34
CA MET A 144 -2.30 -27.34 -0.92
C MET A 144 -1.79 -26.01 -0.36
N LEU A 145 -2.64 -24.98 -0.34
CA LEU A 145 -2.29 -23.67 0.19
C LEU A 145 -1.98 -23.70 1.69
N GLN A 146 -2.65 -24.56 2.46
CA GLN A 146 -2.36 -24.76 3.88
C GLN A 146 -0.98 -25.39 4.08
N ARG A 147 -0.62 -26.38 3.26
CA ARG A 147 0.71 -27.03 3.30
C ARG A 147 1.84 -26.06 2.97
N GLU A 148 1.59 -25.15 2.04
CA GLU A 148 2.51 -24.05 1.69
C GLU A 148 2.51 -22.90 2.71
N GLY A 149 1.68 -22.99 3.78
CA GLY A 149 1.59 -21.97 4.81
C GLY A 149 0.90 -20.67 4.39
N VAL A 150 0.25 -20.66 3.22
CA VAL A 150 -0.47 -19.48 2.70
C VAL A 150 -1.77 -19.23 3.48
N ILE A 151 -2.46 -20.30 3.87
CA ILE A 151 -3.70 -20.22 4.66
C ILE A 151 -3.58 -21.04 5.95
N THR A 152 -4.35 -20.66 6.97
CA THR A 152 -4.36 -21.36 8.26
C THR A 152 -5.28 -22.59 8.23
N GLY A 153 -5.10 -23.51 9.19
CA GLY A 153 -6.01 -24.65 9.34
C GLY A 153 -7.46 -24.27 9.66
N GLN A 154 -7.68 -23.11 10.28
CA GLN A 154 -9.02 -22.58 10.52
C GLN A 154 -9.72 -22.22 9.20
N VAL A 155 -8.98 -21.64 8.24
CA VAL A 155 -9.51 -21.34 6.90
C VAL A 155 -9.85 -22.64 6.17
N LEU A 156 -8.98 -23.64 6.20
CA LEU A 156 -9.25 -24.94 5.57
C LEU A 156 -10.54 -25.56 6.10
N ALA A 157 -10.70 -25.63 7.43
CA ALA A 157 -11.93 -26.15 8.05
C ALA A 157 -13.19 -25.37 7.63
N SER A 158 -13.06 -24.05 7.41
CA SER A 158 -14.16 -23.21 6.93
C SER A 158 -14.54 -23.56 5.48
N VAL A 159 -13.56 -23.81 4.60
CA VAL A 159 -13.78 -24.25 3.22
C VAL A 159 -14.43 -25.65 3.20
N GLU A 160 -13.98 -26.57 4.05
CA GLU A 160 -14.58 -27.91 4.17
C GLU A 160 -16.04 -27.84 4.64
N SER A 161 -16.34 -26.98 5.61
CA SER A 161 -17.69 -26.80 6.18
C SER A 161 -18.70 -26.20 5.20
N ALA A 162 -18.26 -25.51 4.13
CA ALA A 162 -19.13 -24.95 3.10
C ALA A 162 -19.66 -25.99 2.08
N SER A 163 -19.25 -27.26 2.25
CA SER A 163 -19.78 -28.42 1.50
C SER A 163 -21.30 -28.58 1.67
N PRO A 164 -22.05 -29.07 0.65
CA PRO A 164 -21.60 -29.54 -0.67
C PRO A 164 -21.58 -28.47 -1.77
N SER A 165 -21.75 -27.19 -1.41
CA SER A 165 -21.82 -26.11 -2.40
C SER A 165 -20.43 -25.68 -2.86
N VAL A 166 -19.98 -26.23 -3.99
CA VAL A 166 -18.71 -25.83 -4.63
C VAL A 166 -18.60 -24.30 -4.82
N PRO A 167 -19.65 -23.57 -5.26
CA PRO A 167 -19.61 -22.12 -5.32
C PRO A 167 -19.29 -21.46 -3.98
N ASN A 168 -19.93 -21.90 -2.88
CA ASN A 168 -19.68 -21.34 -1.55
C ASN A 168 -18.25 -21.63 -1.07
N GLN A 169 -17.75 -22.83 -1.35
CA GLN A 169 -16.36 -23.20 -1.03
C GLN A 169 -15.35 -22.30 -1.77
N ARG A 170 -15.61 -21.99 -3.05
CA ARG A 170 -14.77 -21.07 -3.84
C ARG A 170 -14.75 -19.68 -3.23
N GLU A 171 -15.91 -19.14 -2.86
CA GLU A 171 -15.99 -17.80 -2.26
C GLU A 171 -15.19 -17.71 -0.96
N VAL A 172 -15.33 -18.71 -0.07
CA VAL A 172 -14.59 -18.76 1.20
C VAL A 172 -13.08 -18.84 0.94
N LEU A 173 -12.64 -19.69 0.00
CA LEU A 173 -11.23 -19.85 -0.33
C LEU A 173 -10.63 -18.58 -0.94
N LEU A 174 -11.30 -17.98 -1.94
CA LEU A 174 -10.81 -16.78 -2.62
C LEU A 174 -10.75 -15.59 -1.67
N GLY A 175 -11.75 -15.44 -0.79
CA GLY A 175 -11.72 -14.43 0.26
C GLY A 175 -10.55 -14.61 1.23
N ALA A 176 -10.22 -15.85 1.60
CA ALA A 176 -9.10 -16.13 2.49
C ALA A 176 -7.73 -15.87 1.83
N ILE A 177 -7.60 -16.09 0.53
CA ILE A 177 -6.36 -15.76 -0.21
C ILE A 177 -6.11 -14.25 -0.18
N ILE A 178 -7.15 -13.42 -0.32
CA ILE A 178 -7.00 -11.96 -0.19
C ILE A 178 -6.45 -11.59 1.19
N VAL A 179 -7.02 -12.14 2.26
CA VAL A 179 -6.56 -11.89 3.63
C VAL A 179 -5.10 -12.35 3.83
N ALA A 180 -4.71 -13.46 3.21
CA ALA A 180 -3.33 -13.96 3.25
C ALA A 180 -2.35 -13.02 2.54
N ILE A 181 -2.76 -12.38 1.44
CA ILE A 181 -1.93 -11.39 0.73
C ILE A 181 -1.75 -10.11 1.58
N GLU A 182 -2.78 -9.71 2.32
CA GLU A 182 -2.75 -8.52 3.18
C GLU A 182 -1.95 -8.70 4.47
N SER A 183 -1.82 -9.95 4.95
CA SER A 183 -1.08 -10.32 6.18
C SER A 183 0.43 -10.09 6.03
#